data_AF-A0A3C0V4S0-F1
#
_entry.id   AF-A0A3C0V4S0-F1
#
_cell.length_a   1.000
_cell.length_b   1.000
_cell.length_c   1.000
_cell.angle_alpha   90.00
_cell.angle_beta   90.00
_cell.angle_gamma   90.00
#
_symmetry.space_group_name_H-M   'P 1'
#
loop_
_entity.id
_entity.type
_entity.pdbx_description
1 polymer ?
#
loop_
_entity_poly.entity_id
_entity_poly.type
_entity_poly.pdbx_seq_one_letter_code
_entity_poly.pdbx_strand_id
1 'polypeptide(L)' 'MIKKTHVKSFYNGIFVTCYEHKNVKYVANQHGDWDVYEGEYVRGERTRIIPKESDEIKNIINEYTKHHGGKR' A
#
# COMPACT_ATOMS: atom_id res chain seq x y z
N MET A 1 9.12 -8.29 6.36
CA MET A 1 8.09 -7.79 7.30
C MET A 1 7.34 -6.67 6.60
N ILE A 2 6.01 -6.72 6.57
CA ILE A 2 5.20 -5.67 5.96
C ILE A 2 4.96 -4.58 6.99
N LYS A 3 5.18 -3.32 6.61
CA LYS A 3 4.83 -2.17 7.44
C LYS A 3 3.55 -1.53 6.90
N LYS A 4 2.61 -1.23 7.79
CA LYS A 4 1.42 -0.43 7.47
C LYS A 4 1.61 0.97 8.03
N THR A 5 1.45 1.98 7.19
CA THR A 5 1.47 3.39 7.59
C THR A 5 0.27 4.10 6.98
N HIS A 6 -0.15 5.20 7.61
CA HIS A 6 -1.12 6.12 7.01
C HIS A 6 -0.35 7.32 6.49
N VAL A 7 -0.44 7.58 5.20
CA VAL A 7 0.26 8.69 4.55
C VAL A 7 -0.76 9.68 4.02
N LYS A 8 -0.44 10.97 4.06
CA LYS A 8 -1.32 12.00 3.51
C LYS A 8 -1.22 11.97 1.98
N SER A 9 -2.35 11.75 1.31
CA SER A 9 -2.46 11.78 -0.14
C SER A 9 -2.18 13.19 -0.66
N PHE A 10 -1.34 13.25 -1.69
CA PHE A 10 -0.98 14.49 -2.38
C PHE A 10 -2.13 15.09 -3.19
N TYR A 11 -3.09 14.27 -3.62
CA TYR A 11 -4.16 14.69 -4.51
C TYR A 11 -5.23 15.50 -3.76
N ASN A 12 -5.67 14.98 -2.61
CA ASN A 12 -6.85 15.52 -1.91
C ASN A 12 -6.58 15.82 -0.42
N GLY A 13 -5.35 15.66 0.07
CA GLY A 13 -5.03 15.86 1.49
C GLY A 13 -5.62 14.81 2.44
N ILE A 14 -6.20 13.73 1.92
CA ILE A 14 -6.81 12.62 2.67
C ILE A 14 -5.74 11.64 3.14
N PHE A 15 -5.86 11.09 4.34
CA PHE A 15 -4.99 10.00 4.78
C PHE A 15 -5.35 8.69 4.08
N VAL A 16 -4.38 8.09 3.40
CA VAL A 16 -4.51 6.82 2.70
C VAL A 16 -3.63 5.75 3.33
N THR A 17 -4.03 4.49 3.17
CA THR A 17 -3.24 3.36 3.67
C THR A 17 -2.07 3.09 2.74
N CYS A 18 -0.89 2.97 3.31
CA CYS A 18 0.34 2.56 2.64
C CYS A 18 0.87 1.26 3.27
N TYR A 19 1.14 0.26 2.43
CA TYR A 19 1.88 -0.93 2.81
C TYR A 19 3.27 -0.89 2.18
N GLU A 20 4.30 -1.24 2.96
CA GLU A 20 5.68 -1.33 2.47
C GLU A 20 6.17 -2.77 2.60
N HIS A 21 6.63 -3.35 1.50
CA HIS A 21 7.20 -4.70 1.44
C HIS A 21 8.41 -4.72 0.48
N LYS A 22 9.58 -5.14 0.96
CA LYS A 22 10.82 -5.26 0.15
C LYS A 22 11.15 -3.99 -0.67
N ASN A 23 11.12 -2.81 -0.04
CA ASN A 23 11.29 -1.50 -0.68
C ASN A 23 10.24 -1.13 -1.73
N VAL A 24 9.14 -1.89 -1.83
CA VAL A 24 7.99 -1.55 -2.67
C VAL A 24 6.91 -0.96 -1.78
N LYS A 25 6.41 0.22 -2.15
CA LYS A 25 5.32 0.91 -1.45
C LYS A 25 4.04 0.78 -2.25
N TYR A 26 3.00 0.33 -1.59
CA TYR A 26 1.66 0.13 -2.13
C TYR A 26 0.74 1.13 -1.44
N VAL A 27 0.25 2.11 -2.18
CA VAL A 27 -0.57 3.20 -1.65
C VAL A 27 -1.99 3.09 -2.20
N ALA A 28 -2.96 2.97 -1.32
CA ALA A 28 -4.37 2.94 -1.71
C ALA A 28 -4.79 4.31 -2.28
N ASN A 29 -5.38 4.32 -3.46
CA ASN A 29 -5.90 5.52 -4.10
C ASN A 29 -7.42 5.67 -3.85
N GLN A 30 -7.97 6.82 -4.23
CA GLN A 30 -9.39 7.15 -4.02
C GLN A 30 -10.37 6.26 -4.81
N HIS A 31 -9.89 5.59 -5.87
CA HIS A 31 -10.69 4.69 -6.69
C HIS A 31 -10.73 3.26 -6.12
N GLY A 32 -9.97 3.02 -5.04
CA GLY A 32 -9.85 1.72 -4.37
C GLY A 32 -8.67 0.89 -4.85
N ASP A 33 -8.02 1.29 -5.96
CA ASP A 33 -6.83 0.61 -6.48
C ASP A 33 -5.56 1.03 -5.73
N TRP A 34 -4.46 0.36 -6.04
CA TRP A 34 -3.18 0.53 -5.35
C TRP A 34 -2.12 1.06 -6.30
N ASP A 35 -1.65 2.27 -6.07
CA ASP A 35 -0.48 2.81 -6.76
C ASP A 35 0.78 2.20 -6.13
N VAL A 36 1.66 1.64 -6.98
CA VAL A 36 2.88 0.96 -6.58
C VAL A 36 4.09 1.81 -6.93
N TYR A 37 5.01 1.91 -5.98
CA TYR A 37 6.27 2.66 -6.11
C TYR A 37 7.41 1.73 -5.72
N GLU A 38 8.33 1.47 -6.65
CA GLU A 38 9.55 0.71 -6.39
C GLU A 38 10.64 1.67 -5.90
N GLY A 39 10.97 1.62 -4.60
CA GLY A 39 11.97 2.50 -3.98
C GLY A 39 11.39 3.71 -3.25
N GLU A 40 11.95 4.89 -3.49
CA GLU A 40 11.48 6.12 -2.86
C GLU A 40 10.13 6.54 -3.44
N TYR A 41 9.27 7.10 -2.58
CA TYR A 41 7.98 7.62 -3.04
C TYR A 41 8.25 8.96 -3.72
N VAL A 42 8.39 8.94 -5.04
CA VAL A 42 8.55 10.15 -5.86
C VAL A 42 7.22 10.46 -6.56
N ARG A 43 6.77 11.70 -6.43
CA ARG A 43 5.50 12.17 -7.00
C ARG A 43 5.55 12.07 -8.52
N GLY A 44 4.70 11.22 -9.11
CA GLY A 44 4.60 11.04 -10.57
C GLY A 44 5.32 9.80 -11.11
N GLU A 45 6.19 9.16 -10.32
CA GLU A 45 6.92 7.94 -10.71
C GLU A 45 6.23 6.66 -10.22
N ARG A 46 4.88 6.63 -10.22
CA ARG A 46 4.19 5.38 -9.93
C ARG A 46 4.58 4.35 -11.00
N THR A 47 5.14 3.23 -10.56
CA THR A 47 5.65 2.20 -11.46
C THR A 47 4.49 1.44 -12.10
N ARG A 48 3.43 1.18 -11.32
CA ARG A 48 2.23 0.46 -11.77
C ARG A 48 1.03 0.74 -10.88
N ILE A 49 -0.15 0.41 -11.40
CA ILE A 49 -1.41 0.41 -10.65
C ILE A 49 -1.86 -1.05 -10.52
N ILE A 50 -2.18 -1.47 -9.30
CA ILE A 50 -2.70 -2.80 -9.02
C ILE A 50 -4.17 -2.68 -8.59
N PRO A 51 -5.10 -3.41 -9.24
CA PRO A 51 -6.48 -3.46 -8.80
C PRO A 51 -6.60 -3.99 -7.37
N LYS A 52 -7.55 -3.46 -6.60
CA LYS A 52 -7.80 -3.92 -5.21
C LYS A 52 -8.02 -5.42 -5.08
N GLU A 53 -8.54 -6.05 -6.14
CA GLU A 53 -8.90 -7.46 -6.18
C GLU A 53 -7.73 -8.37 -6.53
N SER A 54 -6.58 -7.80 -6.88
CA SER A 54 -5.35 -8.54 -7.17
C SER A 54 -4.92 -9.37 -5.97
N ASP A 55 -4.52 -10.62 -6.24
CA ASP A 55 -3.98 -11.52 -5.23
C ASP A 55 -2.72 -10.95 -4.57
N GLU A 56 -1.96 -10.10 -5.27
CA GLU A 56 -0.79 -9.41 -4.71
C GLU A 56 -1.17 -8.55 -3.49
N ILE A 57 -2.20 -7.71 -3.60
CA ILE A 57 -2.65 -6.84 -2.51
C ILE A 57 -3.29 -7.67 -1.39
N LYS A 58 -4.11 -8.66 -1.73
CA LYS A 58 -4.70 -9.58 -0.75
C LYS A 58 -3.61 -10.27 0.08
N ASN A 59 -2.54 -10.73 -0.57
CA ASN A 59 -1.41 -11.38 0.09
C ASN A 59 -0.68 -10.41 1.03
N ILE A 60 -0.43 -9.16 0.60
CA ILE A 60 0.20 -8.14 1.45
C ILE A 60 -0.62 -7.85 2.71
N ILE A 61 -1.94 -7.66 2.55
CA ILE A 61 -2.84 -7.40 3.67
C ILE A 61 -2.90 -8.63 4.60
N ASN A 62 -2.98 -9.83 4.04
CA ASN A 62 -3.03 -11.07 4.79
C ASN A 62 -1.73 -11.32 5.56
N GLU A 63 -0.56 -11.11 4.95
CA GLU A 63 0.73 -11.22 5.61
C GLU A 63 0.85 -10.21 6.76
N TYR A 64 0.50 -8.94 6.52
CA TYR A 64 0.49 -7.92 7.58
C TYR A 64 -0.43 -8.36 8.73
N THR A 65 -1.64 -8.81 8.43
CA THR A 65 -2.63 -9.25 9.42
C THR A 65 -2.18 -10.51 10.16
N LYS A 66 -1.52 -11.46 9.51
CA LYS A 66 -0.96 -12.65 10.17
C LYS A 66 0.15 -12.28 11.16
N HIS A 67 0.99 -11.33 10.80
CA HIS A 67 2.10 -10.89 11.66
C HIS A 67 1.68 -9.93 12.79
N HIS A 68 0.60 -9.15 12.61
CA HIS A 68 0.09 -8.22 13.63
C HIS A 68 -1.17 -8.71 14.37
N GLY A 69 -1.86 -9.72 13.84
CA GLY A 69 -3.16 -10.22 14.32
C GLY A 69 -3.09 -11.48 15.17
N GLY A 70 -1.94 -11.78 15.79
CA GLY A 70 -1.80 -12.80 16.83
C GLY A 70 -2.34 -12.40 18.20
N LYS A 71 -3.13 -11.32 18.30
CA LYS A 71 -3.90 -10.97 19.50
C LYS A 71 -5.31 -10.59 19.08
N ARG A 72 -6.16 -11.59 19.02
CA ARG A 72 -7.60 -11.40 19.13
C ARG A 72 -8.05 -12.12 20.38
#